data_AF-A0A3R7I6G3-F1
#
_entry.id   AF-A0A3R7I6G3-F1
#
_cell.length_a   1.000
_cell.length_b   1.000
_cell.length_c   1.000
_cell.angle_alpha   90.00
_cell.angle_beta   90.00
_cell.angle_gamma   90.00
#
_symmetry.space_group_name_H-M   'P 1'
#
loop_
_entity.id
_entity.type
_entity.pdbx_description
1 polymer ?
#
loop_
_entity_poly.entity_id
_entity_poly.type
_entity_poly.pdbx_seq_one_letter_code
_entity_poly.pdbx_strand_id
1 'polypeptide(L)'
;MEERYVKCMISYLDRFLAGRVVEGPMDVVRLFGPLSEGQRHHLNRAFRNLLNFLECMGWPEGYLNLLRKNIPKDQVGEDLYRPTEERILESLRLMKEKAQERYRLLYWLILETGGLRLVEAVRLYNEVEALEAEDLPDGYVKILLGYFRGTKRAYYAYLSRETYGRLLEAPGKPLNYETVPGYLNKRSKAIVDFKYLRKYAYDKLLELGV
;
A
#
# COMPACT_ATOMS: atom_id res chain seq x y z
N MET A 1 16.03 -4.96 5.42
CA MET A 1 15.20 -4.93 4.19
C MET A 1 13.89 -5.65 4.51
N GLU A 2 12.73 -5.13 4.14
CA GLU A 2 11.43 -5.74 4.49
C GLU A 2 11.30 -7.13 3.83
N GLU A 3 11.02 -8.18 4.60
CA GLU A 3 11.03 -9.58 4.12
C GLU A 3 10.12 -9.79 2.89
N ARG A 4 8.95 -9.13 2.90
CA ARG A 4 8.01 -9.13 1.79
C ARG A 4 8.60 -8.54 0.50
N TYR A 5 9.39 -7.48 0.62
CA TYR A 5 10.03 -6.85 -0.53
C TYR A 5 11.03 -7.82 -1.18
N VAL A 6 11.80 -8.54 -0.35
CA VAL A 6 12.73 -9.59 -0.81
C VAL A 6 11.99 -10.73 -1.51
N LYS A 7 10.93 -11.28 -0.89
CA LYS A 7 10.09 -12.34 -1.47
C LYS A 7 9.49 -11.92 -2.82
N CYS A 8 9.02 -10.68 -2.93
CA CYS A 8 8.50 -10.14 -4.19
C CYS A 8 9.59 -10.08 -5.27
N MET A 9 10.79 -9.57 -4.95
CA MET A 9 11.89 -9.54 -5.91
C MET A 9 12.27 -10.93 -6.40
N ILE A 10 12.48 -11.87 -5.49
CA ILE A 10 12.82 -13.27 -5.82
C ILE A 10 11.73 -13.86 -6.71
N SER A 11 10.45 -13.73 -6.33
CA SER A 11 9.33 -14.26 -7.13
C SER A 11 9.31 -13.73 -8.56
N TYR A 12 9.65 -12.44 -8.78
CA TYR A 12 9.72 -11.87 -10.12
C TYR A 12 10.94 -12.36 -10.90
N LEU A 13 12.10 -12.52 -10.25
CA LEU A 13 13.27 -13.14 -10.88
C LEU A 13 12.98 -14.58 -11.26
N ASP A 14 12.40 -15.38 -10.36
CA ASP A 14 12.06 -16.77 -10.63
C ASP A 14 11.07 -16.88 -11.79
N ARG A 15 10.04 -16.03 -11.81
CA ARG A 15 9.00 -16.09 -12.83
C ARG A 15 9.48 -15.71 -14.21
N PHE A 16 10.37 -14.72 -14.32
CA PHE A 16 10.72 -14.11 -15.61
C PHE A 16 12.15 -14.38 -16.07
N LEU A 17 13.06 -14.68 -15.16
CA LEU A 17 14.48 -14.88 -15.43
C LEU A 17 14.94 -16.33 -15.22
N ALA A 18 14.27 -17.14 -14.38
CA ALA A 18 14.70 -18.52 -14.16
C ALA A 18 14.75 -19.31 -15.48
N GLY A 19 15.85 -20.05 -15.67
CA GLY A 19 16.10 -20.83 -16.88
C GLY A 19 16.44 -20.00 -18.12
N ARG A 20 16.68 -18.69 -17.97
CA ARG A 20 17.11 -17.81 -19.07
C ARG A 20 18.52 -17.29 -18.81
N VAL A 21 19.28 -17.17 -19.89
CA VAL A 21 20.59 -16.50 -19.88
C VAL A 21 20.40 -15.11 -20.50
N VAL A 22 20.92 -14.08 -19.82
CA VAL A 22 21.00 -12.72 -20.37
C VAL A 22 22.43 -12.52 -20.81
N GLU A 23 22.67 -12.61 -22.11
CA GLU A 23 24.01 -12.48 -22.70
C GLU A 23 24.31 -11.03 -23.08
N GLY A 24 23.28 -10.24 -23.41
CA GLY A 24 23.48 -8.85 -23.75
C GLY A 24 22.24 -7.94 -23.72
N PRO A 25 22.40 -6.68 -24.18
CA PRO A 25 21.34 -5.67 -24.19
C PRO A 25 20.00 -6.11 -24.80
N MET A 26 20.05 -6.84 -25.91
CA MET A 26 18.83 -7.29 -26.60
C MET A 26 18.05 -8.34 -25.81
N ASP A 27 18.70 -9.13 -24.96
CA ASP A 27 17.99 -10.05 -24.06
C ASP A 27 17.21 -9.28 -23.00
N VAL A 28 17.75 -8.16 -22.52
CA VAL A 28 17.03 -7.26 -21.61
C VAL A 28 15.79 -6.69 -22.29
N VAL A 29 15.91 -6.20 -23.53
CA VAL A 29 14.75 -5.69 -24.28
C VAL A 29 13.68 -6.79 -24.47
N ARG A 30 14.09 -7.99 -24.87
CA ARG A 30 13.19 -9.14 -25.05
C ARG A 30 12.55 -9.60 -23.75
N LEU A 31 13.28 -9.55 -22.64
CA LEU A 31 12.79 -9.92 -21.31
C LEU A 31 11.64 -9.01 -20.87
N PHE A 32 11.76 -7.70 -21.11
CA PHE A 32 10.77 -6.72 -20.65
C PHE A 32 9.64 -6.42 -21.65
N GLY A 33 9.88 -6.63 -22.95
CA GLY A 33 8.92 -6.32 -24.02
C GLY A 33 7.50 -6.85 -23.83
N PRO A 34 7.29 -8.14 -23.51
CA PRO A 34 5.93 -8.72 -23.41
C PRO A 34 5.23 -8.43 -22.09
N LEU A 35 5.90 -7.76 -21.13
CA LEU A 35 5.38 -7.57 -19.78
C LEU A 35 4.41 -6.40 -19.71
N SER A 36 3.37 -6.53 -18.89
CA SER A 36 2.50 -5.41 -18.53
C SER A 36 3.27 -4.33 -17.77
N GLU A 37 2.74 -3.11 -17.69
CA GLU A 37 3.39 -2.00 -16.98
C GLU A 37 3.76 -2.37 -15.53
N GLY A 38 2.82 -2.96 -14.79
CA GLY A 38 3.07 -3.41 -13.42
C GLY A 38 4.12 -4.53 -13.35
N GLN A 39 4.12 -5.47 -14.31
CA GLN A 39 5.14 -6.51 -14.36
C GLN A 39 6.53 -5.94 -14.66
N ARG A 40 6.63 -5.01 -15.63
CA ARG A 40 7.88 -4.31 -15.95
C ARG A 40 8.42 -3.57 -14.74
N HIS A 41 7.57 -2.83 -14.02
CA HIS A 41 7.96 -2.08 -12.82
C HIS A 41 8.60 -2.97 -11.75
N HIS A 42 7.97 -4.11 -11.44
CA HIS A 42 8.48 -5.02 -10.43
C HIS A 42 9.75 -5.75 -10.89
N LEU A 43 9.78 -6.24 -12.14
CA LEU A 43 10.97 -6.89 -12.67
C LEU A 43 12.15 -5.91 -12.80
N ASN A 44 11.90 -4.64 -13.13
CA ASN A 44 12.94 -3.60 -13.22
C ASN A 44 13.71 -3.50 -11.90
N ARG A 45 12.98 -3.37 -10.78
CA ARG A 45 13.56 -3.30 -9.44
C ARG A 45 14.32 -4.57 -9.07
N ALA A 46 13.71 -5.73 -9.32
CA ALA A 46 14.32 -7.01 -8.99
C ALA A 46 15.60 -7.26 -9.81
N PHE A 47 15.55 -7.02 -11.11
CA PHE A 47 16.67 -7.20 -12.02
C PHE A 47 17.81 -6.22 -11.73
N ARG A 48 17.53 -4.94 -11.47
CA ARG A 48 18.55 -3.98 -11.01
C ARG A 48 19.25 -4.43 -9.73
N ASN A 49 18.51 -4.93 -8.75
CA ASN A 49 19.10 -5.44 -7.51
C ASN A 49 19.96 -6.68 -7.73
N LEU A 50 19.58 -7.57 -8.64
CA LEU A 50 20.43 -8.68 -9.06
C LEU A 50 21.74 -8.18 -9.70
N LEU A 51 21.67 -7.21 -10.61
CA LEU A 51 22.88 -6.64 -11.23
C LEU A 51 23.79 -5.95 -10.20
N ASN A 52 23.22 -5.26 -9.20
CA ASN A 52 23.99 -4.68 -8.10
C ASN A 52 24.66 -5.77 -7.26
N PHE A 53 23.97 -6.87 -6.98
CA PHE A 53 24.56 -8.01 -6.29
C PHE A 53 25.72 -8.63 -7.07
N LEU A 54 25.55 -8.84 -8.39
CA LEU A 54 26.62 -9.38 -9.24
C LEU A 54 27.84 -8.45 -9.28
N GLU A 55 27.63 -7.14 -9.31
CA GLU A 55 28.71 -6.14 -9.22
C GLU A 55 29.49 -6.29 -7.92
N CYS A 56 28.80 -6.40 -6.76
CA CYS A 56 29.44 -6.68 -5.48
C CYS A 56 30.19 -8.02 -5.45
N MET A 57 29.74 -9.00 -6.23
CA MET A 57 30.41 -10.30 -6.40
C MET A 57 31.59 -10.25 -7.40
N GLY A 58 31.95 -9.07 -7.91
CA GLY A 58 33.12 -8.85 -8.76
C GLY A 58 32.87 -9.00 -10.26
N TRP A 59 31.61 -9.01 -10.70
CA TRP A 59 31.31 -9.03 -12.14
C TRP A 59 31.70 -7.70 -12.82
N PRO A 60 32.07 -7.72 -14.12
CA PRO A 60 32.54 -6.52 -14.81
C PRO A 60 31.49 -5.40 -14.84
N GLU A 61 31.80 -4.28 -14.19
CA GLU A 61 30.88 -3.15 -14.04
C GLU A 61 30.40 -2.59 -15.39
N GLY A 62 31.31 -2.49 -16.37
CA GLY A 62 30.98 -2.01 -17.71
C GLY A 62 29.90 -2.85 -18.40
N TYR A 63 29.98 -4.18 -18.26
CA TYR A 63 28.98 -5.09 -18.79
C TYR A 63 27.63 -4.94 -18.07
N LEU A 64 27.63 -4.90 -16.73
CA LEU A 64 26.41 -4.72 -15.95
C LEU A 64 25.73 -3.37 -16.23
N ASN A 65 26.51 -2.30 -16.42
CA ASN A 65 26.02 -0.98 -16.79
C ASN A 65 25.39 -0.96 -18.19
N LEU A 66 25.90 -1.74 -19.15
CA LEU A 66 25.23 -1.93 -20.44
C LEU A 66 23.84 -2.55 -20.25
N LEU A 67 23.71 -3.58 -19.40
CA LEU A 67 22.43 -4.20 -19.10
C LEU A 67 21.46 -3.21 -18.41
N ARG A 68 21.93 -2.46 -17.40
CA ARG A 68 21.14 -1.45 -16.66
C ARG A 68 20.55 -0.36 -17.56
N LYS A 69 21.30 0.09 -18.56
CA LYS A 69 20.88 1.13 -19.51
C LYS A 69 19.76 0.67 -20.44
N ASN A 70 19.62 -0.64 -20.65
CA ASN A 70 18.60 -1.23 -21.53
C ASN A 70 17.34 -1.68 -20.79
N ILE A 71 17.30 -1.53 -19.46
CA ILE A 71 16.06 -1.74 -18.70
C ILE A 71 15.10 -0.60 -19.02
N PRO A 72 13.85 -0.87 -19.43
CA PRO A 72 12.87 0.17 -19.69
C PRO A 72 12.70 1.12 -18.51
N LYS A 73 12.51 2.40 -18.80
CA LYS A 73 12.18 3.38 -17.76
C LYS A 73 10.79 3.07 -17.21
N ASP A 74 10.62 3.20 -15.91
CA ASP A 74 9.30 3.20 -15.31
C ASP A 74 8.55 4.42 -15.85
N GLN A 75 7.41 4.19 -16.50
CA GLN A 75 6.46 5.27 -16.77
C GLN A 75 5.69 5.48 -15.48
N VAL A 76 5.79 6.69 -14.92
CA VAL A 76 5.01 7.07 -13.74
C VAL A 76 3.79 7.83 -14.25
N GLY A 77 2.73 7.11 -14.59
CA GLY A 77 1.43 7.73 -14.83
C GLY A 77 0.84 8.25 -13.52
N GLU A 78 0.29 9.46 -13.54
CA GLU A 78 -0.49 9.95 -12.41
C GLU A 78 -1.89 9.30 -12.44
N ASP A 79 -2.22 8.55 -11.40
CA ASP A 79 -3.57 8.04 -11.20
C ASP A 79 -4.46 9.19 -10.68
N LEU A 80 -5.19 9.81 -11.61
CA LEU A 80 -6.09 10.94 -11.35
C LEU A 80 -7.49 10.51 -10.89
N TYR A 81 -7.78 9.21 -10.78
CA TYR A 81 -9.10 8.76 -10.39
C TYR A 81 -9.43 9.18 -8.94
N ARG A 82 -10.62 9.79 -8.80
CA ARG A 82 -11.26 10.15 -7.53
C ARG A 82 -12.69 9.59 -7.52
N PRO A 83 -13.11 8.85 -6.49
CA PRO A 83 -14.48 8.36 -6.40
C PRO A 83 -15.43 9.51 -6.06
N THR A 84 -16.68 9.41 -6.53
CA THR A 84 -17.74 10.37 -6.15
C THR A 84 -18.28 10.06 -4.76
N GLU A 85 -18.98 11.02 -4.16
CA GLU A 85 -19.61 10.84 -2.86
C GLU A 85 -20.67 9.73 -2.86
N GLU A 86 -21.49 9.63 -3.91
CA GLU A 86 -22.48 8.55 -4.07
C GLU A 86 -21.79 7.18 -4.09
N ARG A 87 -20.60 7.10 -4.69
CA ARG A 87 -19.81 5.87 -4.73
C ARG A 87 -19.26 5.50 -3.36
N ILE A 88 -18.93 6.48 -2.52
CA ILE A 88 -18.53 6.26 -1.13
C ILE A 88 -19.71 5.80 -0.30
N LEU A 89 -20.87 6.45 -0.42
CA LEU A 89 -22.10 6.06 0.27
C LEU A 89 -22.54 4.63 -0.08
N GLU A 90 -22.50 4.27 -1.36
CA GLU A 90 -22.78 2.90 -1.80
C GLU A 90 -21.76 1.90 -1.22
N SER A 91 -20.48 2.29 -1.14
CA SER A 91 -19.46 1.44 -0.51
C SER A 91 -19.74 1.23 0.98
N LEU A 92 -20.14 2.26 1.72
CA LEU A 92 -20.53 2.16 3.13
C LEU A 92 -21.75 1.26 3.32
N ARG A 93 -22.76 1.37 2.45
CA ARG A 93 -23.93 0.47 2.43
C ARG A 93 -23.52 -0.99 2.22
N LEU A 94 -22.72 -1.26 1.19
CA LEU A 94 -22.22 -2.61 0.89
C LEU A 94 -21.35 -3.17 2.01
N MET A 95 -20.52 -2.34 2.63
CA MET A 95 -19.73 -2.74 3.80
C MET A 95 -20.63 -3.13 4.96
N LYS A 96 -21.69 -2.37 5.24
CA LYS A 96 -22.69 -2.71 6.26
C LYS A 96 -23.37 -4.06 5.99
N GLU A 97 -23.70 -4.34 4.73
CA GLU A 97 -24.43 -5.54 4.32
C GLU A 97 -23.56 -6.80 4.24
N LYS A 98 -22.30 -6.67 3.81
CA LYS A 98 -21.49 -7.82 3.36
C LYS A 98 -20.20 -8.04 4.16
N ALA A 99 -19.73 -7.05 4.92
CA ALA A 99 -18.46 -7.14 5.63
C ALA A 99 -18.66 -7.40 7.13
N GLN A 100 -17.72 -8.16 7.71
CA GLN A 100 -17.64 -8.31 9.17
C GLN A 100 -17.23 -6.99 9.80
N GLU A 101 -17.66 -6.78 11.05
CA GLU A 101 -17.50 -5.52 11.77
C GLU A 101 -16.06 -5.00 11.79
N ARG A 102 -15.06 -5.86 12.02
CA ARG A 102 -13.64 -5.44 12.00
C ARG A 102 -13.20 -4.78 10.69
N TYR A 103 -13.70 -5.25 9.54
CA TYR A 103 -13.36 -4.66 8.25
C TYR A 103 -14.16 -3.39 7.99
N ARG A 104 -15.39 -3.31 8.52
CA ARG A 104 -16.20 -2.08 8.51
C ARG A 104 -15.52 -0.99 9.32
N LEU A 105 -15.05 -1.32 10.52
CA LEU A 105 -14.32 -0.40 11.40
C LEU A 105 -13.01 0.06 10.77
N LEU A 106 -12.22 -0.85 10.16
CA LEU A 106 -11.02 -0.44 9.41
C LEU A 106 -11.34 0.50 8.25
N TYR A 107 -12.42 0.23 7.51
CA TYR A 107 -12.85 1.07 6.40
C TYR A 107 -13.28 2.45 6.89
N TRP A 108 -14.07 2.51 7.97
CA TRP A 108 -14.45 3.74 8.63
C TRP A 108 -13.25 4.52 9.15
N LEU A 109 -12.30 3.85 9.80
CA LEU A 109 -11.07 4.45 10.33
C LEU A 109 -10.27 5.20 9.24
N ILE A 110 -10.16 4.61 8.04
CA ILE A 110 -9.45 5.24 6.92
C ILE A 110 -10.21 6.46 6.39
N LEU A 111 -11.55 6.38 6.36
CA LEU A 111 -12.40 7.50 5.94
C LEU A 111 -12.34 8.66 6.94
N GLU A 112 -12.43 8.37 8.23
CA GLU A 112 -12.48 9.38 9.29
C GLU A 112 -11.12 10.05 9.52
N THR A 113 -10.03 9.28 9.53
CA THR A 113 -8.70 9.84 9.76
C THR A 113 -8.15 10.63 8.57
N GLY A 114 -8.66 10.38 7.35
CA GLY A 114 -8.30 11.09 6.11
C GLY A 114 -6.89 10.88 5.58
N GLY A 115 -5.90 10.65 6.44
CA GLY A 115 -4.48 10.59 6.07
C GLY A 115 -3.87 9.19 6.03
N LEU A 116 -4.44 8.23 6.76
CA LEU A 116 -3.79 6.95 7.01
C LEU A 116 -3.82 6.02 5.80
N ARG A 117 -2.65 5.56 5.37
CA ARG A 117 -2.51 4.45 4.42
C ARG A 117 -3.06 3.18 5.06
N LEU A 118 -3.51 2.25 4.23
CA LEU A 118 -4.02 0.96 4.71
C LEU A 118 -3.07 0.26 5.70
N VAL A 119 -1.76 0.27 5.46
CA VAL A 119 -0.77 -0.32 6.38
C VAL A 119 -0.71 0.40 7.73
N GLU A 120 -0.84 1.72 7.74
CA GLU A 120 -0.84 2.54 8.95
C GLU A 120 -2.14 2.34 9.73
N ALA A 121 -3.28 2.27 9.03
CA ALA A 121 -4.58 2.00 9.62
C ALA A 121 -4.71 0.58 10.20
N VAL A 122 -4.17 -0.44 9.51
CA VAL A 122 -4.10 -1.82 10.04
C VAL A 122 -3.22 -1.87 11.29
N ARG A 123 -2.08 -1.16 11.26
CA ARG A 123 -1.19 -1.08 12.42
C ARG A 123 -1.89 -0.42 13.61
N LEU A 124 -2.50 0.76 13.40
CA LEU A 124 -3.31 1.43 14.42
C LEU A 124 -4.41 0.51 14.96
N TYR A 125 -5.20 -0.15 14.10
CA TYR A 125 -6.25 -1.07 14.52
C TYR A 125 -5.73 -2.19 15.45
N ASN A 126 -4.57 -2.76 15.13
CA ASN A 126 -4.01 -3.89 15.89
C ASN A 126 -3.28 -3.46 17.17
N GLU A 127 -2.72 -2.24 17.21
CA GLU A 127 -1.81 -1.78 18.26
C GLU A 127 -2.40 -0.64 19.11
N VAL A 128 -3.66 -0.26 18.90
CA VAL A 128 -4.29 0.93 19.52
C VAL A 128 -4.11 1.02 21.04
N GLU A 129 -4.20 -0.12 21.75
CA GLU A 129 -4.07 -0.18 23.22
C GLU A 129 -2.66 0.17 23.71
N ALA A 130 -1.64 0.04 22.86
CA ALA A 130 -0.26 0.32 23.17
C ALA A 130 0.17 1.75 22.78
N LEU A 131 -0.73 2.55 22.20
CA LEU A 131 -0.44 3.89 21.72
C LEU A 131 -0.90 4.95 22.72
N GLU A 132 -0.14 6.04 22.80
CA GLU A 132 -0.54 7.21 23.56
C GLU A 132 -1.68 7.93 22.83
N ALA A 133 -2.75 8.21 23.55
CA ALA A 133 -3.93 8.93 23.07
C ALA A 133 -4.23 10.12 23.99
N GLU A 134 -4.52 11.26 23.37
CA GLU A 134 -4.88 12.52 24.01
C GLU A 134 -6.31 12.88 23.61
N ASP A 135 -7.19 13.08 24.59
CA ASP A 135 -8.52 13.61 24.35
C ASP A 135 -8.42 15.08 23.92
N LEU A 136 -9.10 15.41 22.82
CA LEU A 136 -9.22 16.75 22.30
C LEU A 136 -10.62 17.33 22.60
N PRO A 137 -10.80 18.66 22.48
CA PRO A 137 -12.13 19.27 22.50
C PRO A 137 -13.08 18.63 21.49
N ASP A 138 -14.39 18.83 21.71
CA ASP A 138 -15.46 18.42 20.80
C ASP A 138 -15.55 16.91 20.51
N GLY A 139 -15.02 16.09 21.40
CA GLY A 139 -15.16 14.63 21.33
C GLY A 139 -14.23 13.98 20.32
N TYR A 140 -13.06 14.57 20.06
CA TYR A 140 -12.01 13.98 19.23
C TYR A 140 -10.88 13.39 20.09
N VAL A 141 -10.09 12.52 19.47
CA VAL A 141 -8.91 11.89 20.06
C VAL A 141 -7.75 12.02 19.08
N LYS A 142 -6.59 12.41 19.60
CA LYS A 142 -5.32 12.43 18.91
C LYS A 142 -4.47 11.26 19.39
N ILE A 143 -4.04 10.41 18.47
CA ILE A 143 -3.21 9.23 18.76
C ILE A 143 -1.82 9.44 18.20
N LEU A 144 -0.79 9.31 19.03
CA LEU A 144 0.61 9.33 18.60
C LEU A 144 0.97 8.00 17.92
N LEU A 145 1.24 8.06 16.61
CA LEU A 145 1.59 6.89 15.82
C LEU A 145 3.12 6.70 15.72
N GLY A 146 3.85 7.76 15.35
CA GLY A 146 5.30 7.66 15.11
C GLY A 146 5.69 6.64 14.03
N TYR A 147 4.86 6.45 13.00
CA TYR A 147 5.11 5.47 11.95
C TYR A 147 5.98 6.06 10.84
N PHE A 148 7.19 5.52 10.67
CA PHE A 148 8.17 5.96 9.67
C PHE A 148 8.45 4.87 8.64
N ARG A 149 8.23 5.16 7.35
CA ARG A 149 8.51 4.24 6.24
C ARG A 149 9.18 4.95 5.07
N GLY A 150 10.51 4.85 5.02
CA GLY A 150 11.32 5.59 4.05
C GLY A 150 11.08 7.09 4.20
N THR A 151 10.64 7.76 3.14
CA THR A 151 10.26 9.19 3.18
C THR A 151 8.85 9.45 3.71
N LYS A 152 8.02 8.41 3.87
CA LYS A 152 6.61 8.54 4.31
C LYS A 152 6.55 8.49 5.83
N ARG A 153 5.84 9.45 6.43
CA ARG A 153 5.69 9.58 7.87
C ARG A 153 4.21 9.73 8.23
N ALA A 154 3.78 9.07 9.29
CA ALA A 154 2.48 9.28 9.92
C ALA A 154 2.74 9.50 11.42
N TYR A 155 2.62 10.76 11.84
CA TYR A 155 2.92 11.17 13.21
C TYR A 155 1.72 10.97 14.13
N TYR A 156 0.54 11.37 13.66
CA TYR A 156 -0.69 11.35 14.44
C TYR A 156 -1.86 10.79 13.63
N ALA A 157 -2.84 10.24 14.32
CA ALA A 157 -4.19 10.02 13.80
C ALA A 157 -5.17 10.87 14.62
N TYR A 158 -6.15 11.47 13.95
CA TYR A 158 -7.26 12.18 14.57
C TYR A 158 -8.55 11.44 14.21
N LEU A 159 -9.38 11.15 15.20
CA LEU A 159 -10.67 10.48 15.03
C LEU A 159 -11.61 10.83 16.19
N SER A 160 -12.89 10.54 16.04
CA SER A 160 -13.85 10.72 17.14
C SER A 160 -13.56 9.80 18.31
N ARG A 161 -13.96 10.23 19.51
CA ARG A 161 -13.95 9.42 20.73
C ARG A 161 -14.78 8.16 20.58
N GLU A 162 -15.86 8.20 19.81
CA GLU A 162 -16.68 7.04 19.48
C GLU A 162 -15.87 5.97 18.72
N THR A 163 -15.21 6.35 17.62
CA THR A 163 -14.37 5.41 16.87
C THR A 163 -13.22 4.89 17.72
N TYR A 164 -12.61 5.74 18.55
CA TYR A 164 -11.54 5.32 19.45
C TYR A 164 -12.01 4.25 20.43
N GLY A 165 -13.18 4.44 21.07
CA GLY A 165 -13.80 3.43 21.92
C GLY A 165 -14.04 2.11 21.17
N ARG A 166 -14.59 2.18 19.95
CA ARG A 166 -14.81 0.99 19.12
C ARG A 166 -13.52 0.26 18.74
N LEU A 167 -12.39 0.96 18.60
CA LEU A 167 -11.09 0.34 18.38
C LEU A 167 -10.60 -0.40 19.63
N LEU A 168 -10.77 0.18 20.81
CA LEU A 168 -10.44 -0.46 22.09
C LEU A 168 -11.36 -1.65 22.41
N GLU A 169 -12.59 -1.65 21.90
CA GLU A 169 -13.56 -2.76 22.03
C GLU A 169 -13.41 -3.84 20.96
N ALA A 170 -12.49 -3.66 20.00
CA ALA A 170 -12.26 -4.62 18.94
C ALA A 170 -11.31 -5.82 19.24
N PRO A 171 -10.77 -6.08 20.46
CA PRO A 171 -9.70 -7.05 20.61
C PRO A 171 -10.15 -8.49 20.32
N GLY A 172 -9.19 -9.30 19.88
CA GLY A 172 -9.35 -10.74 19.65
C GLY A 172 -9.39 -11.19 18.18
N LYS A 173 -9.37 -10.27 17.20
CA LYS A 173 -9.35 -10.62 15.76
C LYS A 173 -8.45 -9.69 14.92
N PRO A 174 -7.11 -9.76 15.08
CA PRO A 174 -6.18 -8.88 14.38
C PRO A 174 -6.38 -8.92 12.87
N LEU A 175 -6.14 -7.78 12.23
CA LEU A 175 -6.21 -7.62 10.78
C LEU A 175 -4.83 -7.86 10.18
N ASN A 176 -4.78 -8.71 9.15
CA ASN A 176 -3.57 -8.89 8.36
C ASN A 176 -3.66 -8.03 7.09
N TYR A 177 -2.76 -7.06 6.98
CA TYR A 177 -2.61 -6.15 5.84
C TYR A 177 -2.60 -6.86 4.49
N GLU A 178 -2.04 -8.06 4.39
CA GLU A 178 -1.95 -8.83 3.15
C GLU A 178 -3.30 -9.38 2.69
N THR A 179 -4.18 -9.71 3.64
CA THR A 179 -5.47 -10.35 3.36
C THR A 179 -6.60 -9.33 3.19
N VAL A 180 -6.43 -8.15 3.77
CA VAL A 180 -7.46 -7.10 3.83
C VAL A 180 -7.89 -6.58 2.45
N PRO A 181 -6.99 -6.25 1.50
CA PRO A 181 -7.41 -5.84 0.15
C PRO A 181 -8.22 -6.93 -0.57
N GLY A 182 -7.76 -8.19 -0.45
CA GLY A 182 -8.45 -9.33 -1.03
C GLY A 182 -9.84 -9.57 -0.41
N TYR A 183 -10.04 -9.18 0.85
CA TYR A 183 -11.32 -9.28 1.53
C TYR A 183 -12.40 -8.42 0.87
N LEU A 184 -12.11 -7.12 0.63
CA LEU A 184 -13.08 -6.22 -0.01
C LEU A 184 -13.48 -6.70 -1.41
N ASN A 185 -12.49 -7.10 -2.21
CA ASN A 185 -12.70 -7.61 -3.56
C ASN A 185 -13.61 -8.85 -3.60
N LYS A 186 -13.56 -9.71 -2.58
CA LYS A 186 -14.45 -10.88 -2.45
C LYS A 186 -15.88 -10.52 -2.06
N ARG A 187 -16.16 -9.31 -1.55
CA ARG A 187 -17.51 -8.86 -1.16
C ARG A 187 -18.22 -8.14 -2.27
N SER A 188 -17.52 -7.23 -2.94
CA SER A 188 -18.02 -6.54 -4.12
C SER A 188 -16.90 -5.76 -4.79
N LYS A 189 -16.80 -5.85 -6.12
CA LYS A 189 -15.98 -4.92 -6.91
C LYS A 189 -16.51 -3.49 -6.89
N ALA A 190 -17.72 -3.28 -6.36
CA ALA A 190 -18.31 -1.96 -6.23
C ALA A 190 -17.80 -1.19 -4.99
N ILE A 191 -17.24 -1.89 -3.99
CA ILE A 191 -16.64 -1.24 -2.83
C ILE A 191 -15.34 -0.56 -3.28
N VAL A 192 -15.21 0.72 -2.96
CA VAL A 192 -14.01 1.51 -3.26
C VAL A 192 -12.81 0.95 -2.50
N ASP A 193 -11.68 0.75 -3.19
CA ASP A 193 -10.44 0.30 -2.55
C ASP A 193 -9.92 1.36 -1.56
N PHE A 194 -9.26 0.89 -0.50
CA PHE A 194 -8.69 1.72 0.56
C PHE A 194 -7.81 2.87 0.06
N LYS A 195 -7.07 2.68 -1.05
CA LYS A 195 -6.26 3.75 -1.66
C LYS A 195 -7.14 4.95 -2.04
N TYR A 196 -8.28 4.70 -2.69
CA TYR A 196 -9.17 5.71 -3.22
C TYR A 196 -10.11 6.26 -2.14
N LEU A 197 -10.49 5.43 -1.17
CA LEU A 197 -11.21 5.88 0.03
C LEU A 197 -10.43 6.97 0.76
N ARG A 198 -9.13 6.71 0.99
CA ARG A 198 -8.23 7.68 1.63
C ARG A 198 -8.05 8.96 0.81
N LYS A 199 -7.95 8.86 -0.52
CA LYS A 199 -7.87 10.04 -1.39
C LYS A 199 -9.13 10.89 -1.23
N TYR A 200 -10.31 10.28 -1.34
CA TYR A 200 -11.58 10.97 -1.13
C TYR A 200 -11.66 11.66 0.24
N ALA A 201 -11.28 10.95 1.30
CA ALA A 201 -11.30 11.49 2.65
C ALA A 201 -10.40 12.73 2.80
N TYR A 202 -9.16 12.63 2.29
CA TYR A 202 -8.23 13.76 2.26
C TYR A 202 -8.77 14.93 1.44
N ASP A 203 -9.33 14.66 0.26
CA ASP A 203 -9.89 15.69 -0.61
C ASP A 203 -11.09 16.39 0.04
N LYS A 204 -11.93 15.65 0.78
CA LYS A 204 -13.04 16.20 1.55
C LYS A 204 -12.58 17.09 2.71
N LEU A 205 -11.52 16.71 3.41
CA LEU A 205 -10.94 17.57 4.45
C LEU A 205 -10.48 18.90 3.86
N LEU A 206 -9.81 18.87 2.70
CA LEU A 206 -9.40 20.09 2.00
C LEU A 206 -10.61 20.93 1.53
N GLU A 207 -11.65 20.29 0.98
CA GLU A 207 -12.90 20.97 0.60
C GLU A 207 -13.57 21.68 1.79
N LEU A 208 -13.43 21.11 2.99
CA LEU A 208 -13.95 21.67 4.25
C LEU A 208 -12.99 22.67 4.92
N GLY A 209 -11.80 22.90 4.37
CA GLY A 209 -10.82 23.85 4.89
C GLY A 209 -9.99 23.35 6.06
N VAL A 210 -9.86 22.04 6.24
CA VAL A 210 -9.03 21.37 7.27
C VAL A 210 -7.63 21.07 6.74
#